data_AF-A0A0D2D7E1-F1
#
_entry.id   AF-A0A0D2D7E1-F1
#
_cell.length_a   1.000
_cell.length_b   1.000
_cell.length_c   1.000
_cell.angle_alpha   90.00
_cell.angle_beta   90.00
_cell.angle_gamma   90.00
#
_symmetry.space_group_name_H-M   'P 1'
#
loop_
_entity.id
_entity.type
_entity.pdbx_description
1 polymer ?
#
loop_
_entity_poly.entity_id
_entity_poly.type
_entity_poly.pdbx_seq_one_letter_code
_entity_poly.pdbx_strand_id
1 'polypeptide(L)'
;MELRTRTLSGTLGLLAHSEPGVLDAFAKLWGTDELLVSFDGMNFTLPQPERADVKPWPHIDQSPKRKGLVCAQGIINFAPNGPQDGGLVVVRGSHNLIAEYFKKHGMPPEPRTWGPEDYFSFIAEEVDWFKEAGCEVVKVCADPGDLIIWDSRTIHYNRLPESQQVRSIVCKIGPPPPPTRHILSRRLLTGWHTKDACYAPARFASEKDLKLKAQLFHERKPTTHWPNMNIFDGTSVDELRFGKPDACKRVRPVNDVVETDTVLRLAGVKSY
;
A
#
# COMPACT_ATOMS: atom_id res chain seq x y z
N MET A 1 -11.09 -26.13 -23.03
CA MET A 1 -9.69 -25.68 -23.05
C MET A 1 -9.25 -25.49 -21.60
N GLU A 2 -8.33 -26.32 -21.11
CA GLU A 2 -8.00 -26.41 -19.68
C GLU A 2 -6.92 -25.38 -19.30
N LEU A 3 -7.34 -24.24 -18.73
CA LEU A 3 -6.43 -23.17 -18.30
C LEU A 3 -5.71 -23.54 -16.99
N ARG A 4 -4.54 -24.19 -17.12
CA ARG A 4 -3.64 -24.48 -16.00
C ARG A 4 -2.93 -23.20 -15.51
N THR A 5 -3.48 -22.56 -14.49
CA THR A 5 -2.91 -21.33 -13.91
C THR A 5 -1.83 -21.64 -12.85
N ARG A 6 -0.58 -21.29 -13.14
CA ARG A 6 0.53 -21.34 -12.17
C ARG A 6 0.51 -20.09 -11.29
N THR A 7 0.24 -20.24 -10.00
CA THR A 7 0.22 -19.14 -9.01
C THR A 7 1.64 -18.82 -8.51
N LEU A 8 2.20 -17.66 -8.91
CA LEU A 8 3.54 -17.19 -8.53
C LEU A 8 3.44 -16.04 -7.51
N SER A 9 3.39 -16.38 -6.21
CA SER A 9 3.02 -15.44 -5.14
C SER A 9 4.17 -15.11 -4.18
N GLY A 10 5.22 -14.43 -4.68
CA GLY A 10 6.19 -13.77 -3.79
C GLY A 10 7.56 -13.48 -4.40
N THR A 11 8.01 -14.24 -5.40
CA THR A 11 9.29 -14.00 -6.11
C THR A 11 9.32 -12.58 -6.69
N LEU A 12 8.25 -12.19 -7.37
CA LEU A 12 8.12 -10.87 -7.97
C LEU A 12 8.13 -9.73 -6.94
N GLY A 13 7.86 -10.03 -5.67
CA GLY A 13 7.68 -9.04 -4.63
C GLY A 13 8.94 -8.21 -4.38
N LEU A 14 10.03 -8.87 -4.00
CA LEU A 14 11.31 -8.18 -3.79
C LEU A 14 12.08 -7.95 -5.10
N LEU A 15 11.85 -8.76 -6.15
CA LEU A 15 12.46 -8.52 -7.45
C LEU A 15 12.03 -7.18 -8.06
N ALA A 16 10.73 -6.85 -8.02
CA ALA A 16 10.23 -5.54 -8.46
C ALA A 16 10.71 -4.38 -7.58
N HIS A 17 11.17 -4.65 -6.34
CA HIS A 17 11.80 -3.65 -5.48
C HIS A 17 13.30 -3.48 -5.71
N SER A 18 13.96 -4.46 -6.30
CA SER A 18 15.35 -4.37 -6.75
C SER A 18 15.50 -3.83 -8.17
N GLU A 19 14.40 -3.48 -8.84
CA GLU A 19 14.40 -2.91 -10.19
C GLU A 19 15.06 -1.51 -10.17
N PRO A 20 16.12 -1.26 -10.96
CA PRO A 20 16.86 0.01 -10.91
C PRO A 20 15.99 1.25 -11.07
N GLY A 21 15.05 1.27 -12.02
CA GLY A 21 14.16 2.42 -12.22
C GLY A 21 13.24 2.74 -11.03
N VAL A 22 12.91 1.74 -10.20
CA VAL A 22 12.17 1.93 -8.96
C VAL A 22 13.09 2.47 -7.86
N LEU A 23 14.28 1.87 -7.71
CA LEU A 23 15.28 2.31 -6.75
C LEU A 23 15.73 3.75 -6.99
N ASP A 24 16.04 4.11 -8.24
CA ASP A 24 16.48 5.46 -8.62
C ASP A 24 15.42 6.52 -8.29
N ALA A 25 14.14 6.20 -8.50
CA ALA A 25 13.03 7.11 -8.19
C ALA A 25 12.92 7.40 -6.68
N PHE A 26 13.01 6.35 -5.84
CA PHE A 26 12.99 6.52 -4.39
C PHE A 26 14.30 7.09 -3.83
N ALA A 27 15.45 6.76 -4.42
CA ALA A 27 16.74 7.32 -4.01
C ALA A 27 16.80 8.82 -4.30
N LYS A 28 16.26 9.25 -5.44
CA LYS A 28 16.09 10.67 -5.79
C LYS A 28 15.10 11.38 -4.86
N LEU A 29 14.01 10.73 -4.46
CA LEU A 29 13.05 11.29 -3.50
C LEU A 29 13.68 11.54 -2.12
N TRP A 30 14.47 10.57 -1.65
CA TRP A 30 15.03 10.56 -0.29
C TRP A 30 16.42 11.19 -0.17
N GLY A 31 17.10 11.44 -1.28
CA GLY A 31 18.48 11.95 -1.33
C GLY A 31 19.53 10.93 -0.89
N THR A 32 19.24 9.64 -0.98
CA THR A 32 20.14 8.54 -0.57
C THR A 32 19.73 7.22 -1.21
N ASP A 33 20.70 6.39 -1.55
CA ASP A 33 20.55 4.99 -1.98
C ASP A 33 20.42 4.00 -0.79
N GLU A 34 20.64 4.47 0.45
CA GLU A 34 20.44 3.71 1.69
C GLU A 34 18.95 3.58 2.04
N LEU A 35 18.24 2.68 1.37
CA LEU A 35 16.79 2.52 1.48
C LEU A 35 16.37 1.20 2.17
N LEU A 36 15.26 1.24 2.89
CA LEU A 36 14.51 0.05 3.31
C LEU A 36 13.19 0.00 2.54
N VAL A 37 12.71 -1.20 2.24
CA VAL A 37 11.45 -1.40 1.50
C VAL A 37 10.42 -2.21 2.30
N SER A 38 9.12 -1.91 2.17
CA SER A 38 8.06 -2.72 2.77
C SER A 38 7.95 -4.12 2.12
N PHE A 39 7.52 -5.12 2.89
CA PHE A 39 7.16 -6.44 2.36
C PHE A 39 5.65 -6.52 2.17
N ASP A 40 5.10 -5.53 1.47
CA ASP A 40 3.66 -5.35 1.32
C ASP A 40 3.12 -6.17 0.12
N GLY A 41 1.80 -6.23 0.03
CA GLY A 41 1.06 -7.09 -0.87
C GLY A 41 0.97 -6.61 -2.32
N MET A 42 0.12 -7.33 -3.06
CA MET A 42 -0.38 -6.98 -4.38
C MET A 42 -1.89 -7.15 -4.35
N ASN A 43 -2.64 -6.18 -4.87
CA ASN A 43 -4.09 -6.19 -4.89
C ASN A 43 -4.63 -6.27 -6.33
N PHE A 44 -5.73 -7.01 -6.46
CA PHE A 44 -6.47 -7.25 -7.69
C PHE A 44 -7.89 -6.72 -7.55
N THR A 45 -8.35 -5.94 -8.51
CA THR A 45 -9.73 -5.48 -8.55
C THR A 45 -10.35 -5.83 -9.90
N LEU A 46 -11.00 -6.99 -9.93
CA LEU A 46 -11.74 -7.44 -11.09
C LEU A 46 -12.99 -6.58 -11.33
N PRO A 47 -13.41 -6.37 -12.58
CA PRO A 47 -14.71 -5.81 -12.92
C PRO A 47 -15.82 -6.62 -12.25
N GLN A 48 -16.70 -5.94 -11.53
CA GLN A 48 -17.88 -6.56 -10.91
C GLN A 48 -19.13 -6.13 -11.69
N PRO A 49 -19.95 -7.08 -12.21
CA PRO A 49 -21.21 -6.78 -12.89
C PRO A 49 -22.24 -6.16 -11.94
N GLU A 50 -22.36 -6.74 -10.74
CA GLU A 50 -23.13 -6.18 -9.63
C GLU A 50 -22.17 -5.40 -8.73
N ARG A 51 -22.45 -4.12 -8.50
CA ARG A 51 -21.59 -3.23 -7.73
C ARG A 51 -22.27 -2.83 -6.43
N ALA A 52 -21.62 -3.09 -5.31
CA ALA A 52 -21.97 -2.42 -4.07
C ALA A 52 -21.60 -0.94 -4.17
N ASP A 53 -22.45 -0.05 -3.65
CA ASP A 53 -22.11 1.36 -3.46
C ASP A 53 -21.04 1.48 -2.37
N VAL A 54 -19.78 1.58 -2.79
CA VAL A 54 -18.63 1.77 -1.90
C VAL A 54 -18.35 3.26 -1.80
N LYS A 55 -18.79 3.85 -0.69
CA LYS A 55 -18.51 5.25 -0.36
C LYS A 55 -17.00 5.50 -0.24
N PRO A 56 -16.52 6.70 -0.61
CA PRO A 56 -15.14 7.11 -0.33
C PRO A 56 -14.76 6.95 1.15
N TRP A 57 -13.50 6.60 1.36
CA TRP A 57 -12.89 6.37 2.67
C TRP A 57 -11.59 7.17 2.77
N PRO A 58 -11.65 8.52 2.67
CA PRO A 58 -10.47 9.37 2.58
C PRO A 58 -9.62 9.27 3.86
N HIS A 59 -8.34 8.95 3.70
CA HIS A 59 -7.43 8.80 4.83
C HIS A 59 -6.00 9.22 4.50
N ILE A 60 -5.21 9.38 5.56
CA ILE A 60 -3.75 9.42 5.53
C ILE A 60 -3.23 8.26 6.37
N ASP A 61 -2.04 7.76 6.04
CA ASP A 61 -1.38 6.72 6.84
C ASP A 61 -0.19 7.25 7.62
N GLN A 62 0.41 8.38 7.22
CA GLN A 62 1.32 9.08 8.12
C GLN A 62 0.52 9.87 9.16
N SER A 63 0.66 9.47 10.42
CA SER A 63 0.03 10.15 11.56
C SER A 63 0.31 11.66 11.56
N PRO A 64 -0.68 12.53 11.85
CA PRO A 64 -0.44 13.97 12.01
C PRO A 64 0.45 14.30 13.21
N LYS A 65 0.68 13.34 14.12
CA LYS A 65 1.69 13.44 15.18
C LYS A 65 3.13 13.45 14.64
N ARG A 66 3.38 12.90 13.44
CA ARG A 66 4.70 12.85 12.79
C ARG A 66 4.93 14.07 11.91
N LYS A 67 6.08 14.73 12.09
CA LYS A 67 6.48 15.93 11.33
C LYS A 67 7.40 15.56 10.17
N GLY A 68 7.29 16.32 9.06
CA GLY A 68 8.05 16.07 7.83
C GLY A 68 7.51 14.89 7.01
N LEU A 69 8.21 14.55 5.92
CA LEU A 69 7.96 13.31 5.17
C LEU A 69 8.70 12.16 5.86
N VAL A 70 7.96 11.18 6.38
CA VAL A 70 8.53 9.99 7.07
C VAL A 70 8.22 8.71 6.30
N CYS A 71 7.09 8.64 5.59
CA CYS A 71 6.78 7.57 4.65
C CYS A 71 6.34 8.14 3.29
N ALA A 72 6.93 7.60 2.23
CA ALA A 72 6.43 7.74 0.86
C ALA A 72 5.88 6.37 0.41
N GLN A 73 4.63 6.38 -0.04
CA GLN A 73 3.96 5.20 -0.57
C GLN A 73 4.06 5.19 -2.09
N GLY A 74 3.96 4.01 -2.69
CA GLY A 74 4.08 3.86 -4.14
C GLY A 74 3.35 2.66 -4.71
N ILE A 75 3.04 2.75 -6.00
CA ILE A 75 2.40 1.70 -6.80
C ILE A 75 3.24 1.50 -8.05
N ILE A 76 3.77 0.29 -8.23
CA ILE A 76 4.20 -0.16 -9.55
C ILE A 76 2.94 -0.59 -10.29
N ASN A 77 2.55 0.17 -11.32
CA ASN A 77 1.40 -0.13 -12.16
C ASN A 77 1.81 -1.07 -13.30
N PHE A 78 1.04 -2.14 -13.58
CA PHE A 78 1.33 -2.99 -14.74
C PHE A 78 0.07 -3.42 -15.56
N ALA A 79 -1.03 -2.69 -15.41
CA ALA A 79 -2.18 -2.74 -16.32
C ALA A 79 -2.62 -1.31 -16.66
N PRO A 80 -3.23 -1.03 -17.84
CA PRO A 80 -3.74 0.30 -18.16
C PRO A 80 -4.72 0.78 -17.07
N ASN A 81 -4.57 2.02 -16.60
CA ASN A 81 -5.38 2.56 -15.51
C ASN A 81 -5.83 4.00 -15.80
N GLY A 82 -6.95 4.15 -16.50
CA GLY A 82 -7.51 5.43 -16.92
C GLY A 82 -8.57 6.08 -16.01
N PRO A 83 -9.31 7.08 -16.55
CA PRO A 83 -10.22 7.92 -15.79
C PRO A 83 -11.49 7.26 -15.23
N GLN A 84 -11.84 6.04 -15.66
CA GLN A 84 -13.00 5.25 -15.17
C GLN A 84 -12.57 3.95 -14.48
N ASP A 85 -11.27 3.78 -14.23
CA ASP A 85 -10.70 2.43 -14.17
C ASP A 85 -10.49 1.88 -12.76
N GLY A 86 -11.09 2.55 -11.78
CA GLY A 86 -10.83 2.29 -10.36
C GLY A 86 -9.40 2.66 -9.97
N GLY A 87 -9.12 2.62 -8.67
CA GLY A 87 -7.77 2.76 -8.13
C GLY A 87 -7.58 4.03 -7.34
N LEU A 88 -6.31 4.44 -7.21
CA LEU A 88 -5.88 5.50 -6.32
C LEU A 88 -6.48 6.86 -6.72
N VAL A 89 -7.25 7.43 -5.80
CA VAL A 89 -7.65 8.83 -5.81
C VAL A 89 -6.87 9.56 -4.72
N VAL A 90 -6.31 10.71 -5.05
CA VAL A 90 -5.59 11.58 -4.11
C VAL A 90 -6.24 12.95 -4.06
N VAL A 91 -6.20 13.59 -2.90
CA VAL A 91 -6.50 15.02 -2.74
C VAL A 91 -5.17 15.76 -2.91
N ARG A 92 -4.82 16.07 -4.15
CA ARG A 92 -3.55 16.71 -4.55
C ARG A 92 -3.37 18.01 -3.76
N GLY A 93 -2.20 18.16 -3.13
CA GLY A 93 -1.84 19.32 -2.30
C GLY A 93 -2.16 19.18 -0.81
N SER A 94 -3.04 18.25 -0.42
CA SER A 94 -3.49 18.10 0.99
C SER A 94 -2.37 17.89 2.00
N HIS A 95 -1.29 17.17 1.64
CA HIS A 95 -0.11 16.94 2.50
C HIS A 95 0.57 18.23 2.99
N ASN A 96 0.45 19.33 2.24
CA ASN A 96 0.99 20.64 2.64
C ASN A 96 0.14 21.29 3.73
N LEU A 97 -1.16 20.99 3.77
CA LEU A 97 -2.14 21.61 4.67
C LEU A 97 -2.47 20.76 5.91
N ILE A 98 -2.11 19.47 5.96
CA ILE A 98 -2.35 18.58 7.13
C ILE A 98 -1.93 19.24 8.45
N ALA A 99 -0.72 19.82 8.51
CA ALA A 99 -0.21 20.43 9.72
C ALA A 99 -1.00 21.70 10.14
N GLU A 100 -1.51 22.46 9.17
CA GLU A 100 -2.37 23.63 9.43
C GLU A 100 -3.76 23.19 9.88
N TYR A 101 -4.35 22.21 9.20
CA TYR A 101 -5.64 21.63 9.52
C TYR A 101 -5.69 21.15 10.99
N PHE A 102 -4.76 20.29 11.40
CA PHE A 102 -4.73 19.80 12.78
C PHE A 102 -4.32 20.87 13.81
N LYS A 103 -3.60 21.92 13.40
CA LYS A 103 -3.34 23.10 14.27
C LYS A 103 -4.60 23.93 14.51
N LYS A 104 -5.47 24.04 13.50
CA LYS A 104 -6.71 24.84 13.54
C LYS A 104 -7.89 24.10 14.17
N HIS A 105 -8.08 22.83 13.82
CA HIS A 105 -9.23 22.01 14.21
C HIS A 105 -8.95 21.07 15.39
N GLY A 106 -7.67 20.86 15.73
CA GLY A 106 -7.26 19.89 16.75
C GLY A 106 -7.39 18.44 16.28
N MET A 107 -7.06 17.49 17.16
CA MET A 107 -7.43 16.09 16.97
C MET A 107 -8.87 15.87 17.45
N PRO A 108 -9.69 15.04 16.75
CA PRO A 108 -11.00 14.65 17.27
C PRO A 108 -10.87 13.88 18.60
N PRO A 109 -11.86 13.98 19.50
CA PRO A 109 -11.81 13.34 20.82
C PRO A 109 -11.87 11.81 20.73
N GLU A 110 -12.55 11.25 19.74
CA GLU A 110 -12.53 9.81 19.46
C GLU A 110 -11.44 9.47 18.42
N PRO A 111 -10.61 8.44 18.66
CA PRO A 111 -9.58 8.02 17.71
C PRO A 111 -10.20 7.46 16.43
N ARG A 112 -10.10 8.21 15.32
CA ARG A 112 -10.45 7.72 13.97
C ARG A 112 -9.31 6.89 13.36
N THR A 113 -8.79 5.94 14.13
CA THR A 113 -7.71 5.04 13.75
C THR A 113 -8.00 3.58 14.10
N TRP A 114 -7.48 2.67 13.27
CA TRP A 114 -7.60 1.23 13.41
C TRP A 114 -6.25 0.65 13.85
N GLY A 115 -5.91 0.80 15.13
CA GLY A 115 -4.69 0.25 15.73
C GLY A 115 -3.58 1.30 15.95
N PRO A 116 -2.29 0.96 15.72
CA PRO A 116 -1.17 1.85 16.01
C PRO A 116 -1.28 3.19 15.26
N GLU A 117 -0.62 4.23 15.78
CA GLU A 117 -0.95 5.65 15.56
C GLU A 117 -0.90 6.19 14.12
N ASP A 118 -0.55 5.35 13.15
CA ASP A 118 -0.25 5.64 11.75
C ASP A 118 -1.43 5.35 10.81
N TYR A 119 -2.57 5.97 11.13
CA TYR A 119 -3.73 6.12 10.25
C TYR A 119 -4.64 7.25 10.77
N PHE A 120 -5.27 7.99 9.87
CA PHE A 120 -6.37 8.89 10.20
C PHE A 120 -7.36 8.97 9.04
N SER A 121 -8.65 8.71 9.31
CA SER A 121 -9.74 8.90 8.33
C SER A 121 -10.49 10.22 8.50
N PHE A 122 -10.75 10.87 7.37
CA PHE A 122 -11.52 12.10 7.27
C PHE A 122 -13.00 11.81 6.96
N ILE A 123 -13.88 12.71 7.37
CA ILE A 123 -15.28 12.76 6.87
C ILE A 123 -15.38 13.71 5.66
N ALA A 124 -16.52 13.74 4.97
CA ALA A 124 -16.67 14.48 3.71
C ALA A 124 -16.42 15.98 3.89
N GLU A 125 -16.98 16.54 4.96
CA GLU A 125 -16.92 17.94 5.36
C GLU A 125 -15.47 18.39 5.65
N GLU A 126 -14.64 17.48 6.17
CA GLU A 126 -13.23 17.76 6.44
C GLU A 126 -12.42 17.73 5.14
N VAL A 127 -12.75 16.85 4.19
CA VAL A 127 -12.14 16.85 2.84
C VAL A 127 -12.55 18.10 2.06
N ASP A 128 -13.79 18.58 2.24
CA ASP A 128 -14.27 19.81 1.61
C ASP A 128 -13.45 21.04 2.05
N TRP A 129 -13.00 21.11 3.31
CA TRP A 129 -12.06 22.16 3.75
C TRP A 129 -10.75 22.18 2.92
N PHE A 130 -10.20 21.01 2.58
CA PHE A 130 -9.00 20.96 1.71
C PHE A 130 -9.32 21.40 0.28
N LYS A 131 -10.52 21.09 -0.24
CA LYS A 131 -10.96 21.56 -1.57
C LYS A 131 -11.14 23.07 -1.62
N GLU A 132 -11.76 23.65 -0.59
CA GLU A 132 -11.92 25.11 -0.42
C GLU A 132 -10.56 25.81 -0.33
N ALA A 133 -9.56 25.17 0.29
CA ALA A 133 -8.18 25.61 0.32
C ALA A 133 -7.38 25.33 -0.99
N GLY A 134 -8.06 24.93 -2.08
CA GLY A 134 -7.48 24.75 -3.41
C GLY A 134 -6.88 23.37 -3.70
N CYS A 135 -7.11 22.35 -2.86
CA CYS A 135 -6.66 20.99 -3.15
C CYS A 135 -7.60 20.26 -4.13
N GLU A 136 -7.04 19.55 -5.09
CA GLU A 136 -7.82 18.90 -6.16
C GLU A 136 -8.04 17.41 -5.86
N VAL A 137 -9.27 16.90 -6.01
CA VAL A 137 -9.53 15.46 -5.99
C VAL A 137 -9.17 14.87 -7.36
N VAL A 138 -8.03 14.19 -7.43
CA VAL A 138 -7.44 13.67 -8.67
C VAL A 138 -7.48 12.15 -8.66
N LYS A 139 -8.13 11.56 -9.66
CA LYS A 139 -7.91 10.16 -10.01
C LYS A 139 -6.55 10.04 -10.69
N VAL A 140 -5.60 9.35 -10.05
CA VAL A 140 -4.30 9.06 -10.66
C VAL A 140 -4.52 8.09 -11.81
N CYS A 141 -4.13 8.46 -13.02
CA CYS A 141 -4.11 7.56 -14.18
C CYS A 141 -2.67 7.17 -14.50
N ALA A 142 -2.45 5.95 -14.98
CA ALA A 142 -1.13 5.38 -15.22
C ALA A 142 -1.18 4.28 -16.29
N ASP A 143 -0.09 4.15 -17.04
CA ASP A 143 0.13 3.10 -18.03
C ASP A 143 0.97 1.94 -17.48
N PRO A 144 1.02 0.77 -18.13
CA PRO A 144 1.83 -0.36 -17.66
C PRO A 144 3.32 -0.02 -17.61
N GLY A 145 3.93 -0.19 -16.44
CA GLY A 145 5.33 0.16 -16.16
C GLY A 145 5.49 1.42 -15.31
N ASP A 146 4.45 2.26 -15.20
CA ASP A 146 4.52 3.50 -14.42
C ASP A 146 4.69 3.23 -12.92
N LEU A 147 5.54 4.05 -12.28
CA LEU A 147 5.67 4.11 -10.83
C LEU A 147 4.96 5.36 -10.31
N ILE A 148 3.84 5.16 -9.62
CA ILE A 148 3.14 6.22 -8.88
C ILE A 148 3.79 6.32 -7.49
N ILE A 149 4.08 7.54 -7.03
CA ILE A 149 4.58 7.81 -5.67
C ILE A 149 3.78 8.97 -5.04
N TRP A 150 3.43 8.86 -3.76
CA TRP A 150 2.84 9.96 -2.99
C TRP A 150 3.37 10.02 -1.56
N ASP A 151 3.37 11.24 -1.01
CA ASP A 151 3.57 11.48 0.41
C ASP A 151 2.42 10.84 1.20
N SER A 152 2.73 10.02 2.22
CA SER A 152 1.74 9.29 3.02
C SER A 152 0.82 10.20 3.87
N ARG A 153 1.14 11.51 3.95
CA ARG A 153 0.26 12.58 4.48
C ARG A 153 -0.74 13.11 3.44
N THR A 154 -0.70 12.66 2.19
CA THR A 154 -1.68 13.05 1.17
C THR A 154 -2.97 12.28 1.43
N ILE A 155 -4.08 12.98 1.60
CA ILE A 155 -5.39 12.33 1.75
C ILE A 155 -5.66 11.55 0.47
N HIS A 156 -5.90 10.24 0.63
CA HIS A 156 -6.10 9.35 -0.49
C HIS A 156 -7.12 8.26 -0.16
N TYR A 157 -7.63 7.60 -1.20
CA TYR A 157 -8.52 6.46 -1.08
C TYR A 157 -8.58 5.68 -2.40
N ASN A 158 -9.03 4.43 -2.31
CA ASN A 158 -9.36 3.64 -3.49
C ASN A 158 -10.84 3.79 -3.87
N ARG A 159 -11.10 3.91 -5.17
CA ARG A 159 -12.46 3.80 -5.77
C ARG A 159 -12.56 2.53 -6.63
N LEU A 160 -13.78 1.99 -6.77
CA LEU A 160 -14.04 0.85 -7.65
C LEU A 160 -13.99 1.22 -9.15
N PRO A 161 -13.74 0.24 -10.04
CA PRO A 161 -13.80 0.45 -11.49
C PRO A 161 -15.22 0.61 -12.02
N GLU A 162 -15.40 1.59 -12.90
CA GLU A 162 -16.64 1.82 -13.65
C GLU A 162 -16.64 1.10 -15.02
N SER A 163 -15.46 0.89 -15.62
CA SER A 163 -15.30 0.20 -16.91
C SER A 163 -15.02 -1.32 -16.77
N GLN A 164 -15.16 -2.08 -17.86
CA GLN A 164 -15.06 -3.55 -17.88
C GLN A 164 -13.64 -4.13 -18.06
N GLN A 165 -12.61 -3.28 -18.10
CA GLN A 165 -11.23 -3.75 -18.24
C GLN A 165 -10.75 -4.43 -16.95
N VAL A 166 -10.16 -5.63 -17.07
CA VAL A 166 -9.55 -6.35 -15.94
C VAL A 166 -8.26 -5.65 -15.52
N ARG A 167 -8.16 -5.28 -14.23
CA ARG A 167 -7.08 -4.43 -13.72
C ARG A 167 -6.61 -4.81 -12.32
N SER A 168 -5.47 -4.22 -12.00
CA SER A 168 -4.81 -4.28 -10.71
C SER A 168 -4.86 -2.90 -10.05
N ILE A 169 -4.97 -2.88 -8.72
CA ILE A 169 -5.11 -1.67 -7.88
C ILE A 169 -4.33 -1.92 -6.57
N VAL A 170 -3.89 -0.88 -5.88
CA VAL A 170 -3.19 -0.88 -4.57
C VAL A 170 -3.68 0.34 -3.77
N CYS A 171 -3.72 0.45 -2.44
CA CYS A 171 -3.19 -0.33 -1.29
C CYS A 171 -4.32 -0.84 -0.36
N LYS A 172 -4.04 -1.87 0.47
CA LYS A 172 -4.06 -1.83 1.96
C LYS A 172 -3.90 -3.22 2.61
N ILE A 173 -2.75 -3.43 3.28
CA ILE A 173 -2.68 -4.26 4.50
C ILE A 173 -2.74 -3.32 5.71
N GLY A 174 -3.97 -3.01 6.11
CA GLY A 174 -4.33 -2.58 7.45
C GLY A 174 -5.27 -3.62 8.07
N PRO A 175 -5.53 -3.59 9.38
CA PRO A 175 -6.55 -4.45 9.98
C PRO A 175 -7.91 -4.24 9.26
N PRO A 176 -8.73 -5.31 9.17
CA PRO A 176 -9.99 -5.24 8.43
C PRO A 176 -10.92 -4.16 9.01
N PRO A 177 -11.77 -3.53 8.18
CA PRO A 177 -12.84 -2.67 8.67
C PRO A 177 -13.76 -3.45 9.63
N PRO A 178 -14.46 -2.77 10.56
CA PRO A 178 -15.30 -3.41 11.55
C PRO A 178 -16.38 -4.30 10.89
N PRO A 179 -16.88 -5.34 11.58
CA PRO A 179 -17.68 -6.41 10.97
C PRO A 179 -19.10 -6.02 10.53
N THR A 180 -19.41 -4.72 10.42
CA THR A 180 -20.74 -4.16 10.10
C THR A 180 -20.98 -3.96 8.60
N ARG A 181 -20.70 -5.00 7.80
CA ARG A 181 -21.47 -5.42 6.61
C ARG A 181 -20.78 -6.59 5.92
N HIS A 182 -21.56 -7.51 5.37
CA HIS A 182 -21.07 -8.55 4.45
C HIS A 182 -20.62 -7.92 3.11
N ILE A 183 -19.50 -7.20 3.12
CA ILE A 183 -18.74 -6.99 1.91
C ILE A 183 -18.22 -8.37 1.52
N LEU A 184 -18.89 -8.97 0.53
CA LEU A 184 -18.37 -10.10 -0.23
C LEU A 184 -17.13 -9.62 -0.98
N SER A 185 -16.02 -9.48 -0.24
CA SER A 185 -14.69 -9.35 -0.80
C SER A 185 -14.38 -10.68 -1.48
N ARG A 186 -14.84 -10.80 -2.73
CA ARG A 186 -14.33 -11.77 -3.69
C ARG A 186 -12.86 -11.40 -3.94
N ARG A 187 -11.97 -11.72 -2.99
CA ARG A 187 -10.51 -11.84 -3.16
C ARG A 187 -10.29 -13.03 -4.11
N LEU A 188 -10.62 -12.77 -5.37
CA LEU A 188 -10.49 -13.68 -6.49
C LEU A 188 -9.02 -13.70 -6.90
N LEU A 189 -8.26 -14.58 -6.24
CA LEU A 189 -6.83 -14.76 -6.48
C LEU A 189 -6.58 -15.45 -7.83
N THR A 190 -6.47 -14.66 -8.90
CA THR A 190 -5.87 -15.06 -10.19
C THR A 190 -5.22 -13.87 -10.92
N GLY A 191 -3.89 -13.83 -10.95
CA GLY A 191 -3.10 -13.29 -12.08
C GLY A 191 -2.76 -11.79 -12.13
N TRP A 192 -1.54 -11.46 -11.66
CA TRP A 192 -0.63 -10.36 -12.05
C TRP A 192 -1.09 -8.88 -12.16
N HIS A 193 -0.36 -7.97 -11.48
CA HIS A 193 0.06 -6.62 -11.95
C HIS A 193 -0.24 -5.33 -11.13
N THR A 194 -0.11 -5.28 -9.80
CA THR A 194 0.26 -4.01 -9.06
C THR A 194 0.87 -4.30 -7.70
N LYS A 195 2.02 -3.70 -7.38
CA LYS A 195 2.67 -3.90 -6.07
C LYS A 195 2.73 -2.61 -5.25
N ASP A 196 2.39 -2.71 -3.98
CA ASP A 196 2.75 -1.74 -2.95
C ASP A 196 4.28 -1.60 -2.87
N ALA A 197 4.78 -0.39 -3.04
CA ALA A 197 6.19 -0.06 -3.11
C ALA A 197 6.49 1.17 -2.24
N CYS A 198 6.66 0.93 -0.95
CA CYS A 198 6.97 1.97 0.01
C CYS A 198 8.44 1.87 0.41
N TYR A 199 9.16 2.99 0.37
CA TYR A 199 10.56 3.07 0.76
C TYR A 199 10.80 4.20 1.76
N ALA A 200 11.76 4.00 2.66
CA ALA A 200 12.23 5.01 3.59
C ALA A 200 13.75 4.85 3.80
N PRO A 201 14.49 5.92 4.15
CA PRO A 201 15.92 5.83 4.46
C PRO A 201 16.22 4.83 5.57
N ALA A 202 17.27 4.02 5.42
CA ALA A 202 17.67 3.01 6.41
C ALA A 202 17.98 3.64 7.77
N ARG A 203 18.57 4.85 7.78
CA ARG A 203 18.80 5.70 8.96
C ARG A 203 17.54 6.10 9.75
N PHE A 204 16.32 5.85 9.24
CA PHE A 204 15.07 6.07 9.98
C PHE A 204 14.60 4.83 10.76
N ALA A 205 15.24 3.67 10.61
CA ALA A 205 14.89 2.45 11.35
C ALA A 205 15.65 2.36 12.67
N SER A 206 14.99 1.87 13.72
CA SER A 206 15.68 1.48 14.94
C SER A 206 16.33 0.10 14.78
N GLU A 207 17.36 -0.22 15.58
CA GLU A 207 17.92 -1.57 15.60
C GLU A 207 16.86 -2.66 15.89
N LYS A 208 15.84 -2.33 16.69
CA LYS A 208 14.74 -3.24 17.01
C LYS A 208 13.90 -3.52 15.77
N ASP A 209 13.56 -2.48 15.02
CA ASP A 209 12.78 -2.60 13.79
C ASP A 209 13.57 -3.36 12.72
N LEU A 210 14.88 -3.08 12.56
CA LEU A 210 15.77 -3.84 11.66
C LEU A 210 15.82 -5.33 12.01
N LYS A 211 16.01 -5.69 13.29
CA LYS A 211 16.04 -7.08 13.75
C LYS A 211 14.71 -7.81 13.47
N LEU A 212 13.57 -7.15 13.74
CA LEU A 212 12.25 -7.71 13.43
C LEU A 212 12.01 -7.83 11.93
N LYS A 213 12.44 -6.84 11.13
CA LYS A 213 12.34 -6.86 9.68
C LYS A 213 13.12 -8.02 9.05
N ALA A 214 14.37 -8.22 9.49
CA ALA A 214 15.19 -9.34 9.06
C ALA A 214 14.57 -10.69 9.43
N GLN A 215 14.00 -10.82 10.64
CA GLN A 215 13.25 -12.01 11.04
C GLN A 215 12.06 -12.28 10.09
N LEU A 216 11.20 -11.29 9.86
CA LEU A 216 10.03 -11.44 8.97
C LEU A 216 10.44 -11.75 7.52
N PHE A 217 11.58 -11.22 7.06
CA PHE A 217 12.15 -11.58 5.75
C PHE A 217 12.52 -13.06 5.67
N HIS A 218 13.22 -13.63 6.66
CA HIS A 218 13.58 -15.04 6.66
C HIS A 218 12.36 -15.97 6.84
N GLU A 219 11.37 -15.54 7.63
CA GLU A 219 10.07 -16.20 7.78
C GLU A 219 9.16 -16.06 6.55
N ARG A 220 9.54 -15.24 5.56
CA ARG A 220 8.77 -14.91 4.33
C ARG A 220 7.38 -14.31 4.61
N LYS A 221 7.28 -13.51 5.68
CA LYS A 221 6.06 -12.86 6.13
C LYS A 221 5.92 -11.44 5.56
N PRO A 222 4.69 -10.98 5.29
CA PRO A 222 4.45 -9.60 4.90
C PRO A 222 4.62 -8.65 6.09
N THR A 223 4.94 -7.39 5.80
CA THR A 223 4.92 -6.28 6.76
C THR A 223 3.78 -5.33 6.45
N THR A 224 3.61 -4.30 7.28
CA THR A 224 2.92 -3.08 6.87
C THR A 224 3.63 -2.39 5.71
N HIS A 225 2.97 -1.38 5.14
CA HIS A 225 3.55 -0.44 4.19
C HIS A 225 4.71 0.40 4.79
N TRP A 226 4.93 0.40 6.11
CA TRP A 226 6.03 1.12 6.73
C TRP A 226 7.37 0.36 6.59
N PRO A 227 8.39 0.91 5.92
CA PRO A 227 9.61 0.15 5.65
C PRO A 227 10.57 0.07 6.84
N ASN A 228 10.56 1.09 7.69
CA ASN A 228 11.56 1.36 8.72
C ASN A 228 11.03 1.30 10.17
N MET A 229 9.72 1.28 10.37
CA MET A 229 9.07 1.32 11.70
C MET A 229 7.66 0.75 11.63
N ASN A 230 6.94 0.65 12.76
CA ASN A 230 5.59 0.07 12.83
C ASN A 230 5.48 -1.28 12.09
N ILE A 231 6.54 -2.08 12.24
CA ILE A 231 6.71 -3.38 11.58
C ILE A 231 6.01 -4.42 12.44
N PHE A 232 5.06 -5.14 11.86
CA PHE A 232 4.42 -6.29 12.46
C PHE A 232 4.10 -7.35 11.41
N ASP A 233 3.85 -8.57 11.87
CA ASP A 233 3.44 -9.71 11.04
C ASP A 233 2.07 -9.42 10.39
N GLY A 234 2.06 -9.19 9.08
CA GLY A 234 0.84 -8.92 8.32
C GLY A 234 0.04 -10.17 7.93
N THR A 235 0.39 -11.35 8.44
CA THR A 235 -0.25 -12.62 8.08
C THR A 235 -1.72 -12.65 8.51
N SER A 236 -2.64 -12.67 7.56
CA SER A 236 -4.07 -12.83 7.84
C SER A 236 -4.37 -14.24 8.37
N VAL A 237 -5.01 -14.32 9.53
CA VAL A 237 -5.34 -15.59 10.18
C VAL A 237 -6.40 -16.40 9.42
N ASP A 238 -7.44 -15.73 8.89
CA ASP A 238 -8.61 -16.35 8.26
C ASP A 238 -8.72 -16.06 6.75
N GLU A 239 -7.74 -16.55 5.98
CA GLU A 239 -7.79 -16.47 4.50
C GLU A 239 -8.75 -17.49 3.90
N LEU A 240 -10.04 -17.14 3.90
CA LEU A 240 -11.09 -17.87 3.18
C LEU A 240 -11.21 -17.39 1.73
N ARG A 241 -10.96 -18.29 0.78
CA ARG A 241 -11.30 -18.10 -0.64
C ARG A 241 -12.74 -18.57 -0.85
N PHE A 242 -13.65 -17.63 -1.15
CA PHE A 242 -15.09 -17.89 -1.31
C PHE A 242 -15.75 -18.58 -0.11
N GLY A 243 -15.38 -18.18 1.12
CA GLY A 243 -15.92 -18.77 2.35
C GLY A 243 -15.42 -20.19 2.66
N LYS A 244 -14.40 -20.67 1.94
CA LYS A 244 -13.72 -21.95 2.18
C LYS A 244 -12.22 -21.70 2.42
N PRO A 245 -11.50 -22.55 3.16
CA PRO A 245 -10.05 -22.44 3.29
C PRO A 245 -9.38 -22.36 1.91
N ASP A 246 -8.45 -21.42 1.73
CA ASP A 246 -7.78 -21.24 0.44
C ASP A 246 -6.85 -22.44 0.13
N ALA A 247 -7.27 -23.30 -0.81
CA ALA A 247 -6.51 -24.45 -1.29
C ALA A 247 -5.19 -24.09 -2.01
N CYS A 248 -4.96 -22.82 -2.32
CA CYS A 248 -3.71 -22.27 -2.84
C CYS A 248 -2.93 -21.46 -1.79
N LYS A 249 -3.33 -21.46 -0.51
CA LYS A 249 -2.53 -20.88 0.59
C LYS A 249 -1.15 -21.54 0.61
N ARG A 250 -0.10 -20.72 0.76
CA ARG A 250 1.29 -21.19 0.88
C ARG A 250 2.00 -20.43 1.98
N VAL A 251 2.89 -21.13 2.69
CA VAL A 251 3.79 -20.53 3.69
C VAL A 251 5.03 -19.90 3.04
N ARG A 252 5.38 -20.32 1.81
CA ARG A 252 6.48 -19.73 1.02
C ARG A 252 6.07 -19.47 -0.43
N PRO A 253 6.73 -18.53 -1.13
CA PRO A 253 6.59 -18.31 -2.56
C PRO A 253 6.93 -19.57 -3.40
N VAL A 254 6.42 -19.67 -4.63
CA VAL A 254 6.68 -20.83 -5.52
C VAL A 254 8.11 -20.84 -6.07
N ASN A 255 8.62 -19.68 -6.47
CA ASN A 255 10.07 -19.48 -6.59
C ASN A 255 10.47 -18.57 -5.43
N ASP A 256 11.49 -18.93 -4.67
CA ASP A 256 11.94 -18.10 -3.55
C ASP A 256 12.68 -16.83 -4.06
N VAL A 257 12.82 -15.82 -3.20
CA VAL A 257 13.59 -14.61 -3.54
C VAL A 257 15.07 -14.95 -3.72
N VAL A 258 15.71 -14.36 -4.72
CA VAL A 258 17.17 -14.43 -4.88
C VAL A 258 17.79 -13.41 -3.92
N GLU A 259 18.48 -13.90 -2.89
CA GLU A 259 19.07 -13.08 -1.83
C GLU A 259 20.38 -12.42 -2.29
N THR A 260 20.26 -11.42 -3.17
CA THR A 260 21.38 -10.56 -3.57
C THR A 260 21.71 -9.54 -2.48
N ASP A 261 22.92 -8.97 -2.52
CA ASP A 261 23.33 -7.90 -1.61
C ASP A 261 22.34 -6.72 -1.57
N THR A 262 21.81 -6.31 -2.72
CA THR A 262 20.77 -5.27 -2.83
C THR A 262 19.49 -5.69 -2.12
N VAL A 263 19.01 -6.91 -2.37
CA VAL A 263 17.79 -7.44 -1.72
C VAL A 263 17.96 -7.54 -0.21
N LEU A 264 19.11 -8.01 0.27
CA LEU A 264 19.40 -8.15 1.69
C LEU A 264 19.50 -6.79 2.41
N ARG A 265 20.04 -5.77 1.73
CA ARG A 265 20.08 -4.38 2.23
C ARG A 265 18.68 -3.76 2.32
N LEU A 266 17.89 -3.83 1.23
CA LEU A 266 16.50 -3.36 1.19
C LEU A 266 15.61 -4.04 2.24
N ALA A 267 15.89 -5.31 2.53
CA ALA A 267 15.22 -6.09 3.56
C ALA A 267 15.67 -5.80 4.99
N GLY A 268 16.72 -4.99 5.21
CA GLY A 268 17.30 -4.72 6.53
C GLY A 268 18.06 -5.90 7.14
N VAL A 269 18.39 -6.92 6.34
CA VAL A 269 19.19 -8.10 6.76
C VAL A 269 20.69 -7.80 6.71
N LYS A 270 21.12 -7.04 5.70
CA LYS A 270 22.49 -6.54 5.55
C LYS A 270 22.51 -5.03 5.80
N SER A 271 23.54 -4.53 6.47
CA SER A 271 23.76 -3.08 6.55
C SER A 271 24.10 -2.51 5.18
N TYR A 272 23.88 -1.20 5.02
CA TYR A 272 24.46 -0.46 3.91
C TYR A 272 25.99 -0.48 3.99
#